data_AF-A0A089KUU8-F1
#
_entry.id   AF-A0A089KUU8-F1
#
_cell.length_a   1.000
_cell.length_b   1.000
_cell.length_c   1.000
_cell.angle_alpha   90.00
_cell.angle_beta   90.00
_cell.angle_gamma   90.00
#
_symmetry.space_group_name_H-M   'P 1'
#
loop_
_entity.id
_entity.type
_entity.pdbx_description
1 polymer ?
#
loop_
_entity_poly.entity_id
_entity_poly.type
_entity_poly.pdbx_seq_one_letter_code
_entity_poly.pdbx_strand_id
1 'polypeptide(L)'
;MNTTRLEEIVNSLDTVSTEIVVPLRGKVIDEAAFSRLFELMDELQDLLCDEKLMPKKLVRILFHIYTQLDMQAGYVRKDETKIVFTLYLAKMRSRMRGVFGENIHQNTGVKELSAKDIMENSGFTDLQEVMDELK
;
A
#
# COMPACT_ATOMS: atom_id res chain seq x y z
N MET A 1 -0.50 -8.57 22.44
CA MET A 1 -1.23 -7.57 21.64
C MET A 1 -2.15 -6.78 22.56
N ASN A 2 -2.01 -5.46 22.63
CA ASN A 2 -2.99 -4.63 23.36
C ASN A 2 -4.16 -4.36 22.40
N THR A 3 -5.06 -5.34 22.29
CA THR A 3 -6.17 -5.36 21.32
C THR A 3 -7.00 -4.07 21.35
N THR A 4 -7.12 -3.49 22.55
CA THR A 4 -7.77 -2.19 22.79
C THR A 4 -7.10 -1.05 22.03
N ARG A 5 -5.76 -0.99 22.00
CA ARG A 5 -5.04 0.09 21.31
C ARG A 5 -5.19 0.01 19.79
N LEU A 6 -5.14 -1.21 19.24
CA LEU A 6 -5.37 -1.43 17.81
C LEU A 6 -6.79 -0.98 17.42
N GLU A 7 -7.79 -1.29 18.22
CA GLU A 7 -9.18 -0.85 18.00
C GLU A 7 -9.33 0.68 18.07
N GLU A 8 -8.67 1.32 19.05
CA GLU A 8 -8.63 2.78 19.17
C GLU A 8 -8.03 3.45 17.92
N ILE A 9 -6.92 2.92 17.41
CA ILE A 9 -6.29 3.44 16.20
C ILE A 9 -7.21 3.25 15.00
N VAL A 10 -7.80 2.05 14.83
CA VAL A 10 -8.73 1.77 13.73
C VAL A 10 -9.94 2.71 13.76
N ASN A 11 -10.44 3.07 14.94
CA ASN A 11 -11.52 4.04 15.07
C ASN A 11 -11.06 5.46 14.77
N SER A 12 -9.86 5.85 15.21
CA SER A 12 -9.26 7.15 14.90
C SER A 12 -9.03 7.33 13.40
N LEU A 13 -8.61 6.27 12.71
CA LEU A 13 -8.42 6.25 11.26
C LEU A 13 -9.72 6.48 10.48
N ASP A 14 -10.86 6.06 11.00
CA ASP A 14 -12.16 6.27 10.34
C ASP A 14 -12.51 7.77 10.28
N THR A 15 -12.24 8.49 11.37
CA THR A 15 -12.37 9.96 11.45
C THR A 15 -11.39 10.65 10.50
N VAL A 16 -10.10 10.30 10.61
CA VAL A 16 -9.03 10.88 9.78
C VAL A 16 -9.27 10.64 8.29
N SER A 17 -9.83 9.49 7.92
CA SER A 17 -10.21 9.17 6.54
C SER A 17 -11.16 10.22 5.96
N THR A 18 -12.18 10.62 6.71
CA THR A 18 -13.14 11.64 6.24
C THR A 18 -12.49 13.02 6.12
N GLU A 19 -11.68 13.38 7.11
CA GLU A 19 -10.93 14.65 7.13
C GLU A 19 -9.93 14.76 5.97
N ILE A 20 -9.42 13.64 5.45
CA ILE A 20 -8.54 13.61 4.28
C ILE A 20 -9.34 13.59 2.96
N VAL A 21 -10.30 12.68 2.85
CA VAL A 21 -10.97 12.40 1.56
C VAL A 21 -11.81 13.59 1.09
N VAL A 22 -12.40 14.36 2.02
CA VAL A 22 -13.22 15.52 1.66
C VAL A 22 -12.37 16.63 1.00
N PRO A 23 -11.28 17.14 1.61
CA PRO A 23 -10.37 18.10 0.98
C PRO A 23 -9.75 17.61 -0.33
N LEU A 24 -9.42 16.32 -0.44
CA LEU A 24 -8.82 15.77 -1.66
C LEU A 24 -9.71 15.96 -2.90
N ARG A 25 -11.04 15.95 -2.76
CA ARG A 25 -11.97 16.25 -3.87
C ARG A 25 -11.78 17.68 -4.41
N GLY A 26 -11.36 18.60 -3.55
CA GLY A 26 -10.97 19.97 -3.89
C GLY A 26 -9.51 20.11 -4.33
N LYS A 27 -8.76 19.00 -4.44
CA LYS A 27 -7.33 18.96 -4.76
C LYS A 27 -6.48 19.72 -3.73
N VAL A 28 -6.92 19.64 -2.47
CA VAL A 28 -6.24 20.22 -1.32
C VAL A 28 -5.71 19.08 -0.45
N ILE A 29 -4.48 19.23 0.03
CA ILE A 29 -3.88 18.35 1.03
C ILE A 29 -4.12 18.98 2.39
N ASP A 30 -4.85 18.27 3.26
CA ASP A 30 -4.91 18.62 4.68
C ASP A 30 -3.68 18.04 5.39
N GLU A 31 -2.65 18.86 5.53
CA GLU A 31 -1.36 18.43 6.11
C GLU A 31 -1.52 17.93 7.55
N ALA A 32 -2.42 18.52 8.34
CA ALA A 32 -2.66 18.13 9.72
C ALA A 32 -3.36 16.78 9.82
N ALA A 33 -4.32 16.50 8.95
CA ALA A 33 -4.96 15.19 8.88
C ALA A 33 -3.99 14.11 8.39
N PHE A 34 -3.17 14.40 7.38
CA PHE A 34 -2.14 13.46 6.92
C PHE A 34 -1.02 13.24 7.95
N SER A 35 -0.62 14.25 8.73
CA SER A 35 0.35 14.06 9.82
C SER A 35 -0.18 13.04 10.84
N ARG A 36 -1.42 13.23 11.30
CA ARG A 36 -2.09 12.29 12.20
C ARG A 36 -2.23 10.90 11.60
N LEU A 37 -2.57 10.79 10.31
CA LEU A 37 -2.58 9.50 9.61
C LEU A 37 -1.22 8.82 9.70
N PHE A 38 -0.13 9.53 9.38
CA PHE A 38 1.20 8.93 9.34
C PHE A 38 1.71 8.54 10.73
N GLU A 39 1.41 9.32 11.77
CA GLU A 39 1.71 8.96 13.16
C GLU A 39 0.97 7.68 13.57
N LEU A 40 -0.32 7.56 13.23
CA LEU A 40 -1.09 6.34 13.48
C LEU A 40 -0.55 5.14 12.69
N MET A 41 -0.09 5.34 11.45
CA MET A 41 0.51 4.27 10.65
C MET A 41 1.86 3.82 11.19
N ASP A 42 2.65 4.73 11.77
CA ASP A 42 3.91 4.40 12.43
C ASP A 42 3.66 3.52 13.67
N GLU A 43 2.68 3.91 14.50
CA GLU A 43 2.28 3.10 15.64
C GLU A 43 1.70 1.73 15.22
N LEU A 44 0.94 1.68 14.12
CA LEU A 44 0.43 0.42 13.57
C LEU A 44 1.52 -0.52 13.10
N GLN A 45 2.61 0.01 12.54
CA GLN A 45 3.75 -0.80 12.14
C GLN A 45 4.34 -1.54 13.34
N ASP A 46 4.56 -0.83 14.46
CA ASP A 46 5.07 -1.43 15.69
C ASP A 46 4.10 -2.45 16.29
N LEU A 47 2.80 -2.15 16.28
CA LEU A 47 1.77 -3.02 16.86
C LEU A 47 1.50 -4.29 16.06
N LEU A 48 1.79 -4.29 14.75
CA LEU A 48 1.43 -5.37 13.83
C LEU A 48 2.64 -6.15 13.30
N CYS A 49 3.85 -5.84 13.78
CA CYS A 49 5.12 -6.43 13.34
C CYS A 49 5.17 -7.98 13.40
N ASP A 50 4.44 -8.59 14.32
CA ASP A 50 4.36 -10.06 14.50
C ASP A 50 2.96 -10.63 14.25
N GLU A 51 2.03 -9.81 13.74
CA GLU A 51 0.63 -10.20 13.62
C GLU A 51 0.37 -10.90 12.28
N LYS A 52 -0.14 -12.14 12.35
CA LYS A 52 -0.39 -12.95 11.16
C LYS A 52 -1.59 -12.48 10.34
N LEU A 53 -2.54 -11.78 10.96
CA LEU A 53 -3.80 -11.40 10.34
C LEU A 53 -4.12 -9.92 10.59
N MET A 54 -4.16 -9.17 9.49
CA MET A 54 -4.51 -7.75 9.51
C MET A 54 -6.03 -7.55 9.62
N PRO A 55 -6.51 -6.64 10.49
CA PRO A 55 -7.93 -6.32 10.55
C PRO A 55 -8.45 -5.82 9.20
N LYS A 56 -9.53 -6.42 8.68
CA LYS A 56 -10.14 -6.03 7.39
C LYS A 56 -10.53 -4.54 7.35
N LYS A 57 -11.01 -3.99 8.47
CA LYS A 57 -11.40 -2.57 8.60
C LYS A 57 -10.18 -1.66 8.38
N LEU A 58 -9.03 -2.00 8.97
CA LEU A 58 -7.78 -1.26 8.81
C LEU A 58 -7.35 -1.22 7.34
N VAL A 59 -7.27 -2.39 6.70
CA VAL A 59 -6.92 -2.51 5.28
C VAL A 59 -7.83 -1.63 4.43
N ARG A 60 -9.15 -1.73 4.63
CA ARG A 60 -10.13 -0.96 3.87
C ARG A 60 -9.93 0.55 4.00
N ILE A 61 -9.70 1.06 5.21
CA ILE A 61 -9.53 2.50 5.44
C ILE A 61 -8.25 3.02 4.77
N LEU A 62 -7.12 2.35 4.99
CA LEU A 62 -5.84 2.79 4.43
C LEU A 62 -5.83 2.72 2.90
N PHE A 63 -6.38 1.66 2.32
CA PHE A 63 -6.55 1.57 0.86
C PHE A 63 -7.50 2.63 0.31
N HIS A 64 -8.58 2.96 1.03
CA HIS A 64 -9.49 4.02 0.59
C HIS A 64 -8.77 5.36 0.52
N ILE A 65 -8.03 5.75 1.57
CA ILE A 65 -7.26 7.00 1.58
C ILE A 65 -6.23 7.03 0.45
N TYR A 66 -5.45 5.95 0.29
CA TYR A 66 -4.45 5.83 -0.77
C TYR A 66 -5.06 5.99 -2.17
N THR A 67 -6.15 5.27 -2.45
CA THR A 67 -6.80 5.31 -3.78
C THR A 67 -7.42 6.67 -4.07
N GLN A 68 -8.01 7.34 -3.07
CA GLN A 68 -8.49 8.71 -3.24
C GLN A 68 -7.35 9.69 -3.52
N LEU A 69 -6.23 9.58 -2.81
CA LEU A 69 -5.06 10.42 -3.05
C LEU A 69 -4.49 10.21 -4.46
N ASP A 70 -4.33 8.95 -4.88
CA ASP A 70 -3.75 8.57 -6.19
C ASP A 70 -4.65 9.03 -7.34
N MET A 71 -5.96 8.79 -7.22
CA MET A 71 -6.94 9.25 -8.19
C MET A 71 -6.93 10.78 -8.31
N GLN A 72 -6.96 11.51 -7.20
CA GLN A 72 -6.98 12.99 -7.25
C GLN A 72 -5.68 13.57 -7.78
N ALA A 73 -4.53 12.97 -7.47
CA ALA A 73 -3.24 13.37 -8.03
C ALA A 73 -3.24 13.34 -9.56
N GLY A 74 -3.91 12.34 -10.17
CA GLY A 74 -4.07 12.24 -11.62
C GLY A 74 -4.82 13.41 -12.26
N TYR A 75 -5.59 14.18 -11.48
CA TYR A 75 -6.35 15.34 -11.95
C TYR A 75 -5.71 16.69 -11.59
N VAL A 76 -4.56 16.71 -10.90
CA VAL A 76 -3.86 17.95 -10.56
C VAL A 76 -3.09 18.48 -11.77
N ARG A 77 -3.41 19.72 -12.18
CA ARG A 77 -2.81 20.36 -13.37
C ARG A 77 -1.63 21.27 -13.06
N LYS A 78 -1.61 21.90 -11.88
CA LYS A 78 -0.54 22.83 -11.49
C LYS A 78 0.67 22.05 -11.01
N ASP A 79 1.85 22.35 -11.55
CA ASP A 79 3.07 21.61 -11.24
C ASP A 79 3.45 21.66 -9.75
N GLU A 80 3.32 22.82 -9.11
CA GLU A 80 3.58 22.97 -7.67
C GLU A 80 2.68 22.07 -6.83
N THR A 81 1.37 22.08 -7.10
CA THR A 81 0.40 21.21 -6.41
C THR A 81 0.67 19.74 -6.71
N LYS A 82 1.09 19.42 -7.95
CA LYS A 82 1.40 18.04 -8.36
C LYS A 82 2.61 17.49 -7.60
N ILE A 83 3.62 18.33 -7.34
CA ILE A 83 4.77 17.97 -6.50
C ILE A 83 4.29 17.59 -5.10
N VAL A 84 3.44 18.41 -4.48
CA VAL A 84 2.90 18.11 -3.13
C VAL A 84 2.15 16.78 -3.13
N PHE A 85 1.21 16.55 -4.05
CA PHE A 85 0.49 15.27 -4.14
C PHE A 85 1.43 14.07 -4.33
N THR A 86 2.46 14.23 -5.15
CA THR A 86 3.47 13.19 -5.39
C THR A 86 4.25 12.83 -4.12
N LEU A 87 4.62 13.84 -3.31
CA LEU A 87 5.30 13.62 -2.03
C LEU A 87 4.43 12.84 -1.05
N TYR A 88 3.15 13.22 -0.91
CA TYR A 88 2.22 12.51 -0.02
C TYR A 88 1.92 11.10 -0.51
N LEU A 89 1.83 10.87 -1.83
CA LEU A 89 1.70 9.54 -2.41
C LEU A 89 2.91 8.65 -2.11
N ALA A 90 4.12 9.19 -2.27
CA ALA A 90 5.34 8.46 -1.96
C ALA A 90 5.40 8.10 -0.47
N LYS A 91 5.07 9.04 0.42
CA LYS A 91 5.01 8.80 1.87
C LYS A 91 3.96 7.75 2.24
N MET A 92 2.75 7.84 1.65
CA MET A 92 1.69 6.84 1.86
C MET A 92 2.13 5.44 1.43
N ARG A 93 2.76 5.30 0.26
CA ARG A 93 3.29 4.00 -0.21
C ARG A 93 4.36 3.43 0.72
N SER A 94 5.24 4.27 1.23
CA SER A 94 6.26 3.86 2.21
C SER A 94 5.62 3.36 3.50
N ARG A 95 4.67 4.11 4.08
CA ARG A 95 3.97 3.71 5.30
C ARG A 95 3.09 2.46 5.11
N MET A 96 2.39 2.33 3.98
CA MET A 96 1.64 1.12 3.66
C MET A 96 2.56 -0.10 3.56
N ARG A 97 3.78 0.06 3.03
CA ARG A 97 4.77 -1.03 3.01
C ARG A 97 5.24 -1.41 4.41
N GLY A 98 5.44 -0.46 5.33
CA GLY A 98 5.73 -0.78 6.73
C GLY A 98 4.59 -1.58 7.38
N VAL A 99 3.36 -1.10 7.24
CA VAL A 99 2.17 -1.72 7.85
C VAL A 99 1.80 -3.09 7.25
N PHE A 100 1.94 -3.28 5.93
CA PHE A 100 1.49 -4.49 5.24
C PHE A 100 2.60 -5.38 4.68
N GLY A 101 3.78 -4.82 4.42
CA GLY A 101 4.86 -5.46 3.67
C GLY A 101 5.84 -6.24 4.53
N GLU A 102 6.12 -5.79 5.76
CA GLU A 102 7.03 -6.50 6.67
C GLU A 102 6.45 -7.86 7.14
N ASN A 103 5.12 -7.97 7.17
CA ASN A 103 4.40 -9.22 7.47
C ASN A 103 4.38 -10.24 6.31
N ILE A 104 4.85 -9.86 5.11
CA ILE A 104 4.94 -10.80 3.97
C ILE A 104 6.09 -11.79 4.17
N HIS A 105 7.17 -11.39 4.86
CA HIS A 105 8.30 -12.28 5.12
C HIS A 105 8.01 -13.36 6.18
N GLN A 106 7.04 -13.14 7.07
CA GLN A 106 6.65 -14.15 8.08
C GLN A 106 5.60 -15.15 7.57
N ASN A 107 4.94 -14.88 6.43
CA ASN A 107 3.95 -15.76 5.79
C ASN A 107 4.44 -16.44 4.50
N THR A 108 5.65 -16.16 4.02
CA THR A 108 6.26 -16.92 2.92
C THR A 108 6.96 -18.19 3.42
N GLY A 109 6.13 -19.15 3.83
CA GLY A 109 6.34 -20.56 3.45
C GLY A 109 6.08 -20.81 1.96
N VAL A 110 5.81 -19.75 1.19
CA VAL A 110 5.89 -19.76 -0.27
C VAL A 110 7.35 -19.59 -0.62
N LYS A 111 8.01 -20.70 -0.98
CA LYS A 111 9.26 -20.69 -1.74
C LYS A 111 9.12 -19.60 -2.80
N GLU A 112 9.97 -18.60 -2.73
CA GLU A 112 10.24 -17.73 -3.86
C GLU A 112 10.56 -18.66 -5.03
N LEU A 113 9.60 -18.82 -5.96
CA LEU A 113 9.82 -19.61 -7.15
C LEU A 113 10.94 -18.89 -7.89
N SER A 114 12.11 -19.51 -7.85
CA SER A 114 13.25 -19.06 -8.63
C SER A 114 12.82 -19.03 -10.09
N ALA A 115 13.36 -18.11 -10.89
CA ALA A 115 13.14 -18.13 -12.34
C ALA A 115 13.43 -19.51 -12.96
N LYS A 116 14.28 -20.31 -12.31
CA LYS A 116 14.54 -21.73 -12.65
C LYS A 116 13.31 -22.64 -12.44
N ASP A 117 12.57 -22.47 -11.35
CA ASP A 117 11.40 -23.29 -11.02
C ASP A 117 10.20 -23.00 -11.96
N ILE A 118 10.12 -21.78 -12.50
CA ILE A 118 9.13 -21.38 -13.51
C ILE A 118 9.49 -21.99 -14.87
N MET A 119 10.78 -21.98 -15.24
CA MET A 119 11.25 -22.62 -16.47
C MET A 119 10.98 -24.13 -16.46
N GLU A 120 11.30 -24.83 -15.38
CA GLU A 120 11.15 -26.30 -15.30
C GLU A 120 9.69 -26.78 -15.32
N ASN A 121 8.71 -25.98 -14.87
CA ASN A 121 7.30 -26.36 -14.84
C ASN A 121 6.47 -25.85 -16.03
N SER A 122 7.06 -25.02 -16.90
CA SER A 122 6.31 -24.34 -17.96
C SER A 122 6.09 -25.18 -19.23
N GLY A 123 6.64 -26.40 -19.31
CA GLY A 123 6.40 -27.29 -20.45
C GLY A 123 6.76 -26.69 -21.82
N PHE A 124 7.62 -25.67 -21.86
CA PHE A 124 8.16 -25.13 -23.10
C PHE A 124 9.28 -26.05 -23.58
N THR A 125 8.90 -27.05 -24.37
CA THR A 125 9.81 -27.68 -25.32
C THR A 125 10.43 -26.62 -26.24
N ASP A 126 11.76 -26.63 -26.26
CA ASP A 126 12.70 -25.96 -27.16
C ASP A 126 12.19 -24.76 -28.00
N LEU A 127 12.53 -23.56 -27.52
CA LEU A 127 12.53 -22.32 -28.32
C LEU A 127 13.44 -22.37 -29.56
N GLN A 128 14.26 -23.43 -29.70
CA GLN A 128 15.10 -23.67 -30.86
C GLN A 128 14.30 -24.14 -32.09
N GLU A 129 13.17 -24.82 -31.90
CA GLU A 129 12.37 -25.39 -33.00
C GLU A 129 11.53 -24.32 -33.72
N VAL A 130 11.05 -23.30 -32.98
CA VAL A 130 10.24 -22.20 -33.54
C VAL A 130 11.06 -21.25 -34.43
N MET A 131 12.39 -21.20 -34.25
CA MET A 131 13.26 -20.34 -35.05
C MET A 131 13.66 -20.93 -36.41
N ASP A 132 13.52 -22.24 -36.60
CA ASP A 132 13.83 -22.91 -37.87
C ASP A 132 12.64 -22.92 -38.86
N GLU A 133 11.40 -22.66 -38.40
CA GLU A 133 10.22 -22.53 -39.28
C GLU A 133 10.05 -21.13 -39.90
N LEU A 134 10.91 -20.16 -39.57
CA LEU A 134 10.85 -18.78 -40.08
C LEU A 134 11.97 -18.42 -41.08
N LYS A 135 12.65 -19.42 -41.66
CA LYS A 135 13.55 -19.27 -42.81
C LYS A 135 12.92 -19.78 -44.10
#